data_AF-A0A2H1JH68-F1
#
_entry.id   AF-A0A2H1JH68-F1
#
_cell.length_a   1.000
_cell.length_b   1.000
_cell.length_c   1.000
_cell.angle_alpha   90.00
_cell.angle_beta   90.00
_cell.angle_gamma   90.00
#
_symmetry.space_group_name_H-M   'P 1'
#
loop_
_entity.id
_entity.type
_entity.pdbx_description
1 polymer ?
#
loop_
_entity_poly.entity_id
_entity_poly.type
_entity_poly.pdbx_seq_one_letter_code
_entity_poly.pdbx_strand_id
1 'polypeptide(L)'
;MQLDDEPDYPRGFLLATSAVTPPDSFEPGPALPNFWIHPWTSVGIAQEGTLLVAVIGICVPTFESPVERAPENLLGRLQQNEESLLAALSDFAGRYAVIFGSVGHLKIVNDATSMRSVFYAPEQGIVASHALLVEESLGEQIVSSKLPVHHGFPGNRTPFARTKVLTPNTYLDLARSCVVRFWPFRSVPEVDVEGAAAQLIEQVTRAIRVAAQGHNLRLALTAGLDSRVLLAMVLHAGVTFESYTYGTKRDTAVDRAFALDLAKQAGVPHTLIPNPGTAEGLVDFTTG
;
A
#
# COMPACT_ATOMS: atom_id res chain seq x y z
N MET A 1 10.58 17.08 18.24
CA MET A 1 11.00 16.94 16.84
C MET A 1 10.10 17.88 16.05
N GLN A 2 10.64 19.01 15.60
CA GLN A 2 9.91 19.94 14.73
C GLN A 2 9.59 19.23 13.41
N LEU A 3 8.36 19.38 12.92
CA LEU A 3 7.82 18.80 11.68
C LEU A 3 8.18 19.63 10.44
N ASP A 4 9.29 20.39 10.49
CA ASP A 4 9.54 21.51 9.57
C ASP A 4 10.25 21.11 8.26
N ASP A 5 10.45 19.81 7.97
CA ASP A 5 11.15 19.34 6.75
C ASP A 5 10.54 18.04 6.16
N GLU A 6 9.21 17.82 6.27
CA GLU A 6 8.61 16.69 5.54
C GLU A 6 8.47 17.06 4.05
N PRO A 7 9.09 16.30 3.13
CA PRO A 7 9.04 16.64 1.71
C PRO A 7 7.62 16.53 1.17
N ASP A 8 7.28 17.34 0.16
CA ASP A 8 6.00 17.22 -0.52
C ASP A 8 5.80 15.81 -1.07
N TYR A 9 4.61 15.27 -0.80
CA TYR A 9 4.17 13.94 -1.26
C TYR A 9 5.14 12.80 -0.92
N PRO A 10 5.47 12.59 0.37
CA PRO A 10 6.44 11.60 0.78
C PRO A 10 6.01 10.21 0.33
N ARG A 11 6.95 9.42 -0.18
CA ARG A 11 6.71 8.08 -0.76
C ARG A 11 5.69 8.10 -1.91
N GLY A 12 5.58 9.21 -2.64
CA GLY A 12 4.68 9.35 -3.78
C GLY A 12 5.22 8.81 -5.10
N PHE A 13 4.35 8.77 -6.11
CA PHE A 13 4.69 8.56 -7.51
C PHE A 13 3.77 9.40 -8.42
N LEU A 14 4.25 9.70 -9.62
CA LEU A 14 3.54 10.42 -10.67
C LEU A 14 3.88 9.77 -12.02
N LEU A 15 2.86 9.47 -12.82
CA LEU A 15 2.98 8.96 -14.18
C LEU A 15 2.07 9.80 -15.08
N ALA A 16 2.59 10.22 -16.23
CA ALA A 16 1.81 10.96 -17.21
C ALA A 16 2.03 10.46 -18.64
N THR A 17 1.00 10.54 -19.48
CA THR A 17 1.11 10.22 -20.91
C THR A 17 1.83 11.30 -21.72
N SER A 18 1.94 12.51 -21.16
CA SER A 18 2.65 13.66 -21.72
C SER A 18 3.64 14.24 -20.71
N ALA A 19 4.52 15.14 -21.16
CA ALA A 19 5.44 15.83 -20.26
C ALA A 19 4.66 16.61 -19.18
N VAL A 20 5.10 16.44 -17.93
CA VAL A 20 4.58 17.12 -16.75
C VAL A 20 5.74 17.56 -15.87
N THR A 21 5.57 18.64 -15.12
CA THR A 21 6.56 19.07 -14.13
C THR A 21 6.32 18.28 -12.84
N PRO A 22 7.26 17.40 -12.41
CA PRO A 22 7.13 16.70 -11.16
C PRO A 22 7.42 17.62 -9.95
N PRO A 23 7.04 17.23 -8.73
CA PRO A 23 7.55 17.88 -7.52
C PRO A 23 9.08 17.85 -7.46
N ASP A 24 9.70 18.88 -6.88
CA ASP A 24 11.16 19.00 -6.76
C ASP A 24 11.82 17.82 -6.01
N SER A 25 11.07 17.21 -5.08
CA SER A 25 11.52 16.05 -4.30
C SER A 25 11.52 14.73 -5.09
N PHE A 26 10.97 14.70 -6.31
CA PHE A 26 10.84 13.48 -7.10
C PHE A 26 12.00 13.31 -8.08
N GLU A 27 12.39 12.06 -8.30
CA GLU A 27 13.39 11.66 -9.28
C GLU A 27 12.73 10.87 -10.43
N PRO A 28 13.37 10.81 -11.62
CA PRO A 28 12.89 9.97 -12.71
C PRO A 28 12.77 8.50 -12.28
N GLY A 29 11.59 7.92 -12.49
CA GLY A 29 11.34 6.51 -12.26
C GLY A 29 11.96 5.63 -13.36
N PRO A 30 12.18 4.34 -13.08
CA PRO A 30 12.86 3.44 -14.02
C PRO A 30 11.99 3.08 -15.24
N ALA A 31 12.66 2.96 -16.40
CA ALA A 31 12.20 2.41 -17.69
C ALA A 31 10.91 2.95 -18.32
N LEU A 32 10.27 3.95 -17.73
CA LEU A 32 9.05 4.58 -18.27
C LEU A 32 9.28 6.09 -18.46
N PRO A 33 8.92 6.66 -19.63
CA PRO A 33 8.94 8.11 -19.80
C PRO A 33 7.87 8.77 -18.94
N ASN A 34 8.14 9.99 -18.47
CA ASN A 34 7.22 10.78 -17.63
C ASN A 34 6.73 10.03 -16.38
N PHE A 35 7.55 9.11 -15.87
CA PHE A 35 7.35 8.44 -14.61
C PHE A 35 8.32 9.03 -13.59
N TRP A 36 7.80 9.41 -12.43
CA TRP A 36 8.52 10.10 -11.37
C TRP A 36 8.16 9.49 -10.03
N ILE A 37 9.14 9.37 -9.16
CA ILE A 37 8.99 8.73 -7.85
C ILE A 37 9.67 9.56 -6.77
N HIS A 38 9.07 9.60 -5.59
CA HIS A 38 9.77 10.10 -4.41
C HIS A 38 10.87 9.10 -4.01
N PRO A 39 12.08 9.53 -3.61
CA PRO A 39 13.20 8.63 -3.26
C PRO A 39 12.92 7.63 -2.13
N TRP A 40 11.94 7.92 -1.27
CA TRP A 40 11.46 7.00 -0.22
C TRP A 40 10.49 5.91 -0.72
N THR A 41 10.15 5.91 -2.00
CA THR A 41 9.27 4.92 -2.63
C THR A 41 10.13 3.76 -3.16
N SER A 42 9.86 2.54 -2.69
CA SER A 42 10.42 1.35 -3.33
C SER A 42 9.79 1.12 -4.70
N VAL A 43 10.60 0.89 -5.71
CA VAL A 43 10.16 0.45 -7.04
C VAL A 43 11.01 -0.72 -7.50
N GLY A 44 10.36 -1.78 -7.96
CA GLY A 44 10.99 -2.91 -8.63
C GLY A 44 10.49 -3.00 -10.06
N ILE A 45 11.35 -3.39 -10.99
CA ILE A 45 10.98 -3.48 -12.40
C ILE A 45 11.53 -4.75 -13.05
N ALA A 46 10.71 -5.35 -13.90
CA ALA A 46 11.11 -6.44 -14.79
C ALA A 46 10.61 -6.10 -16.19
N GLN A 47 11.44 -6.33 -17.20
CA GLN A 47 11.12 -6.08 -18.60
C GLN A 47 11.70 -7.18 -19.48
N GLU A 48 10.92 -7.65 -20.45
CA GLU A 48 11.38 -8.55 -21.49
C GLU A 48 10.73 -8.21 -22.83
N GLY A 49 11.55 -7.89 -23.84
CA GLY A 49 11.07 -7.37 -25.11
C GLY A 49 10.25 -6.09 -24.93
N THR A 50 8.99 -6.11 -25.37
CA THR A 50 8.05 -5.00 -25.24
C THR A 50 7.23 -5.04 -23.96
N LEU A 51 7.27 -6.14 -23.19
CA LEU A 51 6.50 -6.33 -21.97
C LEU A 51 7.25 -5.76 -20.76
N LEU A 52 6.53 -5.11 -19.87
CA LEU A 52 7.06 -4.47 -18.68
C LEU A 52 6.12 -4.69 -17.50
N VAL A 53 6.71 -4.90 -16.32
CA VAL A 53 6.04 -4.85 -15.03
C VAL A 53 6.86 -3.99 -14.08
N ALA A 54 6.26 -2.94 -13.54
CA ALA A 54 6.82 -2.14 -12.47
C ALA A 54 5.93 -2.23 -11.22
N VAL A 55 6.52 -2.60 -10.08
CA VAL A 55 5.85 -2.71 -8.78
C VAL A 55 6.30 -1.54 -7.91
N ILE A 56 5.36 -0.70 -7.50
CA ILE A 56 5.59 0.53 -6.73
C ILE A 56 5.07 0.32 -5.30
N GLY A 57 5.97 0.20 -4.34
CA GLY A 57 5.66 -0.03 -2.93
C GLY A 57 6.14 -1.39 -2.41
N ILE A 58 5.50 -1.87 -1.35
CA ILE A 58 5.84 -3.13 -0.67
C ILE A 58 4.88 -4.21 -1.17
N CYS A 59 5.39 -5.14 -1.97
CA CYS A 59 4.64 -6.26 -2.52
C CYS A 59 5.31 -7.56 -2.07
N VAL A 60 4.62 -8.33 -1.24
CA VAL A 60 5.16 -9.56 -0.63
C VAL A 60 4.38 -10.77 -1.13
N PRO A 61 5.03 -11.82 -1.66
CA PRO A 61 4.36 -13.05 -2.03
C PRO A 61 3.80 -13.77 -0.79
N THR A 62 2.62 -14.36 -0.93
CA THR A 62 1.97 -15.21 0.08
C THR A 62 2.16 -16.71 -0.19
N PHE A 63 2.96 -17.05 -1.20
CA PHE A 63 3.23 -18.41 -1.68
C PHE A 63 4.73 -18.71 -1.67
N GLU A 64 5.07 -19.98 -1.83
CA GLU A 64 6.46 -20.41 -2.04
C GLU A 64 6.86 -20.15 -3.49
N SER A 65 7.90 -19.33 -3.69
CA SER A 65 8.38 -18.98 -5.02
C SER A 65 9.88 -19.21 -5.12
N PRO A 66 10.37 -19.91 -6.17
CA PRO A 66 11.79 -19.91 -6.49
C PRO A 66 12.26 -18.54 -7.02
N VAL A 67 11.32 -17.69 -7.45
CA VAL A 67 11.56 -16.30 -7.87
C VAL A 67 11.27 -15.39 -6.67
N GLU A 68 12.31 -14.84 -6.06
CA GLU A 68 12.20 -14.06 -4.82
C GLU A 68 11.54 -12.67 -5.03
N ARG A 69 11.48 -12.17 -6.27
CA ARG A 69 11.08 -10.79 -6.56
C ARG A 69 9.74 -10.72 -7.31
N ALA A 70 8.85 -9.86 -6.83
CA ALA A 70 7.50 -9.70 -7.35
C ALA A 70 7.44 -9.24 -8.83
N PRO A 71 8.23 -8.25 -9.31
CA PRO A 71 8.18 -7.82 -10.71
C PRO A 71 8.46 -8.96 -11.70
N GLU A 72 9.47 -9.78 -11.44
CA GLU A 72 9.92 -10.89 -12.29
C GLU A 72 8.89 -12.01 -12.32
N ASN A 73 8.30 -12.35 -11.16
CA ASN A 73 7.21 -13.32 -11.10
C ASN A 73 6.00 -12.84 -11.94
N LEU A 74 5.57 -11.60 -11.72
CA LEU A 74 4.43 -11.01 -12.42
C LEU A 74 4.70 -10.86 -13.93
N LEU A 75 5.93 -10.51 -14.34
CA LEU A 75 6.31 -10.47 -15.76
C LEU A 75 6.18 -11.87 -16.39
N GLY A 76 6.66 -12.92 -15.72
CA GLY A 76 6.50 -14.30 -16.18
C GLY A 76 5.03 -14.72 -16.35
N ARG A 77 4.13 -14.18 -15.53
CA ARG A 77 2.68 -14.36 -15.70
C ARG A 77 2.13 -13.57 -16.89
N LEU A 78 2.56 -12.31 -17.05
CA LEU A 78 2.16 -11.45 -18.18
C LEU A 78 2.55 -12.04 -19.53
N GLN A 79 3.71 -12.70 -19.62
CA GLN A 79 4.17 -13.40 -20.82
C GLN A 79 3.22 -14.52 -21.26
N GLN A 80 2.49 -15.12 -20.33
CA GLN A 80 1.45 -16.11 -20.66
C GLN A 80 0.22 -15.40 -21.21
N ASN A 81 -0.27 -14.39 -20.48
CA ASN A 81 -1.31 -13.44 -20.88
C ASN A 81 -1.62 -12.48 -19.71
N GLU A 82 -2.44 -11.45 -20.00
CA GLU A 82 -2.89 -10.47 -19.01
C GLU A 82 -3.72 -11.07 -17.86
N GLU A 83 -4.60 -12.03 -18.16
CA GLU A 83 -5.44 -12.69 -17.16
C GLU A 83 -4.59 -13.46 -16.13
N SER A 84 -3.51 -14.13 -16.57
CA SER A 84 -2.55 -14.82 -15.71
C SER A 84 -1.86 -13.86 -14.73
N LEU A 85 -1.47 -12.65 -15.18
CA LEU A 85 -0.89 -11.64 -14.27
C LEU A 85 -1.94 -11.18 -13.26
N LEU A 86 -3.13 -10.82 -13.73
CA LEU A 86 -4.19 -10.29 -12.86
C LEU A 86 -4.66 -11.33 -11.84
N ALA A 87 -4.71 -12.61 -12.23
CA ALA A 87 -5.01 -13.71 -11.33
C ALA A 87 -3.91 -13.89 -10.27
N ALA A 88 -2.63 -13.81 -10.67
CA ALA A 88 -1.51 -13.95 -9.74
C ALA A 88 -1.47 -12.86 -8.66
N LEU A 89 -2.10 -11.70 -8.87
CA LEU A 89 -2.18 -10.65 -7.85
C LEU A 89 -2.87 -11.10 -6.56
N SER A 90 -3.70 -12.16 -6.58
CA SER A 90 -4.28 -12.73 -5.35
C SER A 90 -3.25 -13.35 -4.42
N ASP A 91 -2.08 -13.69 -4.97
CA ASP A 91 -1.02 -14.39 -4.25
C ASP A 91 0.03 -13.39 -3.69
N PHE A 92 -0.31 -12.11 -3.64
CA PHE A 92 0.53 -11.06 -3.07
C PHE A 92 -0.24 -10.25 -2.03
N ALA A 93 0.49 -9.84 -0.99
CA ALA A 93 0.01 -8.94 0.05
C ALA A 93 0.88 -7.68 0.10
N GLY A 94 0.45 -6.71 0.90
CA GLY A 94 1.21 -5.49 1.18
C GLY A 94 0.52 -4.24 0.66
N ARG A 95 1.33 -3.23 0.37
CA ARG A 95 0.90 -1.89 -0.05
C ARG A 95 1.66 -1.49 -1.30
N TYR A 96 1.07 -1.77 -2.45
CA TYR A 96 1.73 -1.57 -3.74
C TYR A 96 0.75 -1.24 -4.86
N ALA A 97 1.28 -0.67 -5.94
CA ALA A 97 0.62 -0.56 -7.22
C ALA A 97 1.49 -1.26 -8.27
N VAL A 98 0.88 -1.80 -9.32
CA VAL A 98 1.57 -2.47 -10.41
C VAL A 98 1.22 -1.76 -11.72
N ILE A 99 2.24 -1.24 -12.39
CA ILE A 99 2.15 -0.84 -13.79
C ILE A 99 2.55 -2.06 -14.63
N PHE A 100 1.73 -2.46 -15.59
CA PHE A 100 2.01 -3.62 -16.43
C PHE A 100 1.48 -3.44 -17.85
N GLY A 101 2.02 -4.22 -18.78
CA GLY A 101 1.55 -4.28 -20.16
C GLY A 101 2.70 -4.20 -21.15
N SER A 102 2.40 -3.86 -22.40
CA SER A 102 3.41 -3.55 -23.39
C SER A 102 3.72 -2.06 -23.40
N VAL A 103 4.94 -1.67 -23.78
CA VAL A 103 5.30 -0.26 -24.03
C VAL A 103 4.26 0.37 -24.96
N GLY A 104 3.65 1.49 -24.53
CA GLY A 104 2.56 2.18 -25.24
C GLY A 104 1.13 1.73 -24.90
N HIS A 105 0.95 0.57 -24.27
CA HIS A 105 -0.34 0.04 -23.82
C HIS A 105 -0.26 -0.43 -22.36
N LEU A 106 0.10 0.51 -21.49
CA LEU A 106 0.29 0.27 -20.08
C LEU A 106 -1.05 0.35 -19.32
N LYS A 107 -1.13 -0.43 -18.26
CA LYS A 107 -2.23 -0.46 -17.30
C LYS A 107 -1.65 -0.27 -15.91
N ILE A 108 -2.46 0.23 -14.99
CA ILE A 108 -2.10 0.31 -13.57
C ILE A 108 -3.20 -0.26 -12.69
N VAL A 109 -2.79 -1.05 -11.71
CA VAL A 109 -3.66 -1.67 -10.70
C VAL A 109 -3.06 -1.44 -9.32
N ASN A 110 -3.91 -1.42 -8.29
CA ASN A 110 -3.50 -1.31 -6.89
C ASN A 110 -3.56 -2.67 -6.18
N ASP A 111 -3.04 -2.72 -4.95
CA ASP A 111 -3.22 -3.87 -4.07
C ASP A 111 -4.72 -4.19 -3.86
N ALA A 112 -5.00 -5.40 -3.38
CA ALA A 112 -6.36 -5.92 -3.21
C ALA A 112 -7.30 -5.04 -2.36
N THR A 113 -6.74 -4.09 -1.59
CA THR A 113 -7.47 -3.16 -0.72
C THR A 113 -7.26 -1.69 -1.08
N SER A 114 -6.51 -1.39 -2.13
CA SER A 114 -6.11 -0.04 -2.53
C SER A 114 -5.42 0.78 -1.44
N MET A 115 -4.62 0.14 -0.57
CA MET A 115 -3.80 0.83 0.44
C MET A 115 -2.72 1.71 -0.20
N ARG A 116 -2.19 1.30 -1.36
CA ARG A 116 -1.43 2.17 -2.26
C ARG A 116 -2.41 2.87 -3.18
N SER A 117 -2.83 4.05 -2.75
CA SER A 117 -3.74 4.87 -3.53
C SER A 117 -3.19 5.16 -4.93
N VAL A 118 -4.08 5.08 -5.91
CA VAL A 118 -3.83 5.48 -7.29
C VAL A 118 -4.93 6.47 -7.65
N PHE A 119 -4.59 7.73 -7.80
CA PHE A 119 -5.48 8.77 -8.28
C PHE A 119 -5.19 9.05 -9.74
N TYR A 120 -6.21 9.47 -10.49
CA TYR A 120 -6.06 9.73 -11.91
C TYR A 120 -7.02 10.80 -12.42
N ALA A 121 -6.60 11.46 -13.50
CA ALA A 121 -7.41 12.38 -14.29
C ALA A 121 -7.77 11.70 -15.63
N PRO A 122 -9.03 11.23 -15.82
CA PRO A 122 -9.39 10.38 -16.94
C PRO A 122 -9.02 10.93 -18.32
N GLU A 123 -9.17 12.23 -18.53
CA GLU A 123 -9.03 12.84 -19.86
C GLU A 123 -7.60 13.34 -20.15
N GLN A 124 -6.75 13.41 -19.13
CA GLN A 124 -5.43 14.04 -19.21
C GLN A 124 -4.26 13.07 -19.07
N GLY A 125 -4.56 11.78 -18.85
CA GLY A 125 -3.54 10.73 -18.78
C GLY A 125 -2.55 10.92 -17.63
N ILE A 126 -2.98 11.58 -16.55
CA ILE A 126 -2.20 11.78 -15.33
C ILE A 126 -2.64 10.76 -14.28
N VAL A 127 -1.67 10.12 -13.64
CA VAL A 127 -1.86 9.17 -12.56
C VAL A 127 -0.86 9.46 -11.45
N ALA A 128 -1.30 9.55 -10.20
CA ALA A 128 -0.41 9.81 -9.08
C ALA A 128 -0.86 9.15 -7.77
N SER A 129 0.02 9.09 -6.78
CA SER A 129 -0.29 8.52 -5.46
C SER A 129 -1.17 9.44 -4.58
N HIS A 130 -1.27 10.72 -4.92
CA HIS A 130 -2.00 11.73 -4.15
C HIS A 130 -2.98 12.48 -5.05
N ALA A 131 -4.18 12.76 -4.53
CA ALA A 131 -5.21 13.44 -5.31
C ALA A 131 -4.80 14.88 -5.67
N LEU A 132 -4.16 15.60 -4.73
CA LEU A 132 -3.69 16.97 -4.96
C LEU A 132 -2.57 17.00 -6.01
N LEU A 133 -1.65 16.02 -5.97
CA LEU A 133 -0.58 15.88 -6.96
C LEU A 133 -1.12 15.70 -8.38
N VAL A 134 -2.25 15.00 -8.55
CA VAL A 134 -2.93 14.93 -9.86
C VAL A 134 -3.39 16.31 -10.31
N GLU A 135 -4.07 17.07 -9.45
CA GLU A 135 -4.58 18.41 -9.81
C GLU A 135 -3.45 19.40 -10.09
N GLU A 136 -2.39 19.40 -9.30
CA GLU A 136 -1.21 20.25 -9.54
C GLU A 136 -0.53 19.92 -10.88
N SER A 137 -0.46 18.62 -11.22
CA SER A 137 0.14 18.17 -12.48
C SER A 137 -0.70 18.53 -13.71
N LEU A 138 -1.98 18.91 -13.56
CA LEU A 138 -2.79 19.41 -14.68
C LEU A 138 -2.36 20.82 -15.14
N GLY A 139 -1.57 21.55 -14.34
CA GLY A 139 -1.07 22.89 -14.68
C GLY A 139 -2.14 23.99 -14.69
N GLU A 140 -3.35 23.69 -14.21
CA GLU A 140 -4.47 24.62 -14.12
C GLU A 140 -4.83 24.94 -12.66
N GLN A 141 -5.73 25.91 -12.46
CA GLN A 141 -6.32 26.15 -11.14
C GLN A 141 -6.98 24.87 -10.61
N ILE A 142 -6.73 24.56 -9.33
CA ILE A 142 -7.32 23.41 -8.64
C ILE A 142 -8.85 23.58 -8.60
N VAL A 143 -9.58 22.56 -9.05
CA VAL A 143 -11.05 22.62 -9.09
C VAL A 143 -11.64 21.73 -7.99
N SER A 144 -12.11 22.35 -6.92
CA SER A 144 -12.80 21.65 -5.84
C SER A 144 -14.13 21.03 -6.30
N SER A 145 -14.42 19.86 -5.76
CA SER A 145 -15.69 19.18 -5.91
C SER A 145 -16.80 19.95 -5.18
N LYS A 146 -17.99 20.04 -5.81
CA LYS A 146 -19.18 20.65 -5.21
C LYS A 146 -20.05 19.65 -4.43
N LEU A 147 -19.60 18.41 -4.29
CA LEU A 147 -20.36 17.39 -3.58
C LEU A 147 -20.43 17.75 -2.08
N PRO A 148 -21.62 17.70 -1.46
CA PRO A 148 -21.74 17.85 -0.02
C PRO A 148 -21.22 16.58 0.65
N VAL A 149 -20.22 16.69 1.52
CA VAL A 149 -19.57 15.52 2.12
C VAL A 149 -19.31 15.72 3.60
N HIS A 150 -19.89 14.86 4.44
CA HIS A 150 -19.65 14.83 5.88
C HIS A 150 -18.85 13.60 6.34
N HIS A 151 -18.91 12.49 5.60
CA HIS A 151 -18.34 11.18 6.01
C HIS A 151 -17.42 10.53 4.94
N GLY A 152 -16.94 11.30 3.96
CA GLY A 152 -16.10 10.79 2.87
C GLY A 152 -16.81 10.74 1.50
N PHE A 153 -16.01 10.76 0.44
CA PHE A 153 -16.50 10.89 -0.94
C PHE A 153 -17.05 9.56 -1.47
N PRO A 154 -18.18 9.56 -2.20
CA PRO A 154 -18.79 8.32 -2.68
C PRO A 154 -18.04 7.72 -3.87
N GLY A 155 -17.91 6.38 -3.89
CA GLY A 155 -17.35 5.64 -5.02
C GLY A 155 -15.91 6.03 -5.32
N ASN A 156 -15.64 6.47 -6.55
CA ASN A 156 -14.32 6.91 -7.00
C ASN A 156 -14.11 8.43 -6.94
N ARG A 157 -14.97 9.16 -6.22
CA ARG A 157 -14.89 10.63 -6.12
C ARG A 157 -13.84 11.06 -5.10
N THR A 158 -13.37 12.30 -5.27
CA THR A 158 -12.36 12.92 -4.41
C THR A 158 -12.79 14.36 -4.08
N PRO A 159 -12.06 15.08 -3.20
CA PRO A 159 -12.23 16.51 -3.00
C PRO A 159 -12.12 17.36 -4.26
N PHE A 160 -11.59 16.81 -5.36
CA PHE A 160 -11.41 17.52 -6.61
C PHE A 160 -12.34 17.00 -7.71
N ALA A 161 -12.83 17.90 -8.56
CA ALA A 161 -13.83 17.57 -9.56
C ALA A 161 -13.29 16.64 -10.65
N ARG A 162 -12.03 16.87 -11.06
CA ARG A 162 -11.37 16.18 -12.18
C ARG A 162 -10.62 14.93 -11.75
N THR A 163 -10.17 14.88 -10.50
CA THR A 163 -9.47 13.73 -9.95
C THR A 163 -10.42 12.62 -9.47
N LYS A 164 -10.09 11.38 -9.82
CA LYS A 164 -10.75 10.16 -9.35
C LYS A 164 -9.74 9.29 -8.59
N VAL A 165 -10.25 8.40 -7.74
CA VAL A 165 -9.46 7.34 -7.10
C VAL A 165 -9.76 6.00 -7.77
N LEU A 166 -8.72 5.24 -8.12
CA LEU A 166 -8.87 3.88 -8.61
C LEU A 166 -9.32 2.97 -7.46
N THR A 167 -10.45 2.30 -7.64
CA THR A 167 -11.02 1.42 -6.61
C THR A 167 -10.37 0.03 -6.63
N PRO A 168 -10.45 -0.73 -5.52
CA PRO A 168 -9.94 -2.10 -5.50
C PRO A 168 -10.56 -2.98 -6.58
N ASN A 169 -9.85 -4.04 -6.98
CA ASN A 169 -10.31 -5.02 -7.98
C ASN A 169 -10.57 -4.44 -9.38
N THR A 170 -10.00 -3.26 -9.65
CA THR A 170 -10.04 -2.61 -10.96
C THR A 170 -8.64 -2.19 -11.39
N TYR A 171 -8.38 -2.18 -12.69
CA TYR A 171 -7.22 -1.53 -13.27
C TYR A 171 -7.66 -0.33 -14.12
N LEU A 172 -6.76 0.64 -14.27
CA LEU A 172 -6.90 1.73 -15.23
C LEU A 172 -6.10 1.39 -16.48
N ASP A 173 -6.77 1.34 -17.63
CA ASP A 173 -6.14 1.28 -18.94
C ASP A 173 -5.71 2.69 -19.34
N LEU A 174 -4.39 2.93 -19.40
CA LEU A 174 -3.84 4.27 -19.63
C LEU A 174 -4.01 4.72 -21.09
N ALA A 175 -4.10 3.78 -22.03
CA ALA A 175 -4.30 4.10 -23.44
C ALA A 175 -5.77 4.44 -23.73
N ARG A 176 -6.69 3.75 -23.07
CA ARG A 176 -8.15 3.93 -23.27
C ARG A 176 -8.78 4.90 -22.27
N SER A 177 -8.03 5.33 -21.25
CA SER A 177 -8.51 6.16 -20.16
C SER A 177 -9.76 5.60 -19.46
N CYS A 178 -9.82 4.27 -19.29
CA CYS A 178 -10.99 3.60 -18.73
C CYS A 178 -10.63 2.66 -17.58
N VAL A 179 -11.55 2.55 -16.63
CA VAL A 179 -11.43 1.62 -15.50
C VAL A 179 -12.12 0.31 -15.85
N VAL A 180 -11.43 -0.80 -15.66
CA VAL A 180 -11.94 -2.14 -15.92
C VAL A 180 -11.85 -2.97 -14.65
N ARG A 181 -12.96 -3.63 -14.30
CA ARG A 181 -12.99 -4.60 -13.20
C ARG A 181 -12.41 -5.91 -13.68
N PHE A 182 -11.40 -6.42 -12.98
CA PHE A 182 -10.77 -7.71 -13.28
C PHE A 182 -11.13 -8.80 -12.26
N TRP A 183 -11.55 -8.43 -11.05
CA TRP A 183 -11.95 -9.39 -10.00
C TRP A 183 -13.41 -9.16 -9.56
N PRO A 184 -14.18 -10.24 -9.30
CA PRO A 184 -13.79 -11.65 -9.39
C PRO A 184 -13.79 -12.20 -10.82
N PHE A 185 -12.81 -13.06 -11.15
CA PHE A 185 -12.73 -13.77 -12.45
C PHE A 185 -13.78 -14.87 -12.60
N ARG A 186 -14.17 -15.48 -11.49
CA ARG A 186 -15.12 -16.59 -11.41
C ARG A 186 -15.83 -16.56 -10.05
N SER A 187 -16.86 -17.39 -9.90
CA SER A 187 -17.47 -17.60 -8.58
C SER A 187 -16.41 -18.00 -7.56
N VAL A 188 -16.45 -17.37 -6.38
CA VAL A 188 -15.58 -17.76 -5.26
C VAL A 188 -16.08 -19.11 -4.74
N PRO A 189 -15.23 -20.15 -4.70
CA PRO A 189 -15.63 -21.46 -4.20
C PRO A 189 -15.88 -21.40 -2.69
N GLU A 190 -16.83 -22.20 -2.22
CA GLU A 190 -17.02 -22.41 -0.79
C GLU A 190 -15.88 -23.28 -0.23
N VAL A 191 -15.40 -22.91 0.95
CA VAL A 191 -14.38 -23.63 1.73
C VAL A 191 -14.88 -23.71 3.16
N ASP A 192 -14.63 -24.82 3.85
CA ASP A 192 -14.93 -24.94 5.28
C ASP A 192 -14.05 -23.99 6.12
N VAL A 193 -14.50 -23.71 7.34
CA VAL A 193 -13.87 -22.71 8.20
C VAL A 193 -12.44 -23.11 8.56
N GLU A 194 -12.22 -24.38 8.87
CA GLU A 194 -10.94 -24.94 9.24
C GLU A 194 -9.95 -24.91 8.07
N GLY A 195 -10.39 -25.29 6.87
CA GLY A 195 -9.62 -25.21 5.64
C GLY A 195 -9.24 -23.77 5.27
N ALA A 196 -10.18 -22.83 5.40
CA ALA A 196 -9.92 -21.42 5.17
C ALA A 196 -8.93 -20.84 6.20
N ALA A 197 -9.08 -21.20 7.48
CA ALA A 197 -8.17 -20.76 8.53
C ALA A 197 -6.74 -21.30 8.33
N ALA A 198 -6.59 -22.57 7.97
CA ALA A 198 -5.29 -23.17 7.70
C ALA A 198 -4.56 -22.47 6.54
N GLN A 199 -5.27 -22.21 5.43
CA GLN A 199 -4.72 -21.48 4.28
C GLN A 199 -4.31 -20.06 4.66
N LEU A 200 -5.16 -19.34 5.40
CA LEU A 200 -4.88 -17.97 5.82
C LEU A 200 -3.64 -17.92 6.74
N ILE A 201 -3.54 -18.82 7.72
CA ILE A 201 -2.39 -18.88 8.63
C ILE A 201 -1.11 -19.10 7.84
N GLU A 202 -1.10 -20.02 6.88
CA GLU A 202 0.08 -20.26 6.04
C GLU A 202 0.48 -19.02 5.22
N GLN A 203 -0.49 -18.43 4.50
CA GLN A 203 -0.26 -17.28 3.61
C GLN A 203 0.21 -16.04 4.38
N VAL A 204 -0.44 -15.74 5.51
CA VAL A 204 -0.08 -14.61 6.38
C VAL A 204 1.30 -14.82 7.01
N THR A 205 1.60 -16.05 7.46
CA THR A 205 2.91 -16.39 8.01
C THR A 205 4.03 -16.15 7.00
N ARG A 206 3.83 -16.57 5.75
CA ARG A 206 4.79 -16.34 4.65
C ARG A 206 4.96 -14.84 4.41
N ALA A 207 3.87 -14.09 4.28
CA ALA A 207 3.91 -12.64 4.08
C ALA A 207 4.68 -11.91 5.20
N ILE A 208 4.43 -12.27 6.47
CA ILE A 208 5.13 -11.70 7.63
C ILE A 208 6.64 -12.00 7.56
N ARG A 209 7.02 -13.24 7.25
CA ARG A 209 8.44 -13.63 7.14
C ARG A 209 9.16 -12.87 6.04
N VAL A 210 8.54 -12.73 4.87
CA VAL A 210 9.12 -11.95 3.77
C VAL A 210 9.23 -10.47 4.15
N ALA A 211 8.19 -9.90 4.76
CA ALA A 211 8.22 -8.50 5.22
C ALA A 211 9.34 -8.25 6.25
N ALA A 212 9.64 -9.23 7.12
CA ALA A 212 10.67 -9.13 8.14
C ALA A 212 12.11 -9.12 7.57
N GLN A 213 12.35 -9.66 6.36
CA GLN A 213 13.70 -9.73 5.79
C GLN A 213 14.28 -8.37 5.39
N GLY A 214 13.41 -7.40 5.08
CA GLY A 214 13.81 -6.06 4.63
C GLY A 214 13.46 -4.92 5.59
N HIS A 215 12.75 -5.22 6.69
CA HIS A 215 12.15 -4.19 7.54
C HIS A 215 12.16 -4.55 9.02
N ASN A 216 12.34 -3.52 9.86
CA ASN A 216 12.05 -3.62 11.28
C ASN A 216 10.53 -3.62 11.48
N LEU A 217 9.97 -4.77 11.84
CA LEU A 217 8.53 -4.90 12.06
C LEU A 217 8.12 -4.24 13.37
N ARG A 218 7.06 -3.43 13.28
CA ARG A 218 6.42 -2.80 14.43
C ARG A 218 4.92 -3.04 14.40
N LEU A 219 4.38 -3.67 15.44
CA LEU A 219 2.97 -3.99 15.57
C LEU A 219 2.26 -2.99 16.48
N ALA A 220 1.24 -2.29 15.94
CA ALA A 220 0.31 -1.56 16.78
C ALA A 220 -0.53 -2.55 17.60
N LEU A 221 -0.39 -2.53 18.91
CA LEU A 221 -1.07 -3.44 19.84
C LEU A 221 -2.09 -2.68 20.67
N THR A 222 -3.27 -3.25 20.88
CA THR A 222 -4.37 -2.66 21.66
C THR A 222 -5.13 -3.77 22.41
N ALA A 223 -6.21 -3.45 23.13
CA ALA A 223 -7.10 -4.46 23.69
C ALA A 223 -8.03 -5.12 22.63
N GLY A 224 -8.02 -4.61 21.40
CA GLY A 224 -8.86 -5.08 20.30
C GLY A 224 -8.58 -6.53 19.90
N LEU A 225 -9.55 -7.19 19.25
CA LEU A 225 -9.37 -8.54 18.74
C LEU A 225 -8.33 -8.57 17.60
N ASP A 226 -8.43 -7.64 16.65
CA ASP A 226 -7.61 -7.63 15.43
C ASP A 226 -6.11 -7.56 15.72
N SER A 227 -5.70 -6.65 16.61
CA SER A 227 -4.30 -6.49 17.00
C SER A 227 -3.76 -7.71 17.76
N ARG A 228 -4.61 -8.38 18.56
CA ARG A 228 -4.26 -9.64 19.26
C ARG A 228 -4.12 -10.81 18.30
N VAL A 229 -4.98 -10.91 17.29
CA VAL A 229 -4.86 -11.93 16.24
C VAL A 229 -3.58 -11.72 15.44
N LEU A 230 -3.27 -10.47 15.06
CA LEU A 230 -2.00 -10.13 14.41
C LEU A 230 -0.80 -10.46 15.29
N LEU A 231 -0.85 -10.17 16.60
CA LEU A 231 0.21 -10.58 17.54
C LEU A 231 0.44 -12.10 17.50
N ALA A 232 -0.64 -12.90 17.57
CA ALA A 232 -0.55 -14.35 17.49
C ALA A 232 0.08 -14.82 16.17
N MET A 233 -0.28 -14.19 15.04
CA MET A 233 0.30 -14.51 13.72
C MET A 233 1.79 -14.16 13.63
N VAL A 234 2.20 -13.00 14.15
CA VAL A 234 3.62 -12.59 14.13
C VAL A 234 4.47 -13.48 15.04
N LEU A 235 3.96 -13.84 16.23
CA LEU A 235 4.59 -14.81 17.12
C LEU A 235 4.72 -16.18 16.45
N HIS A 236 3.65 -16.66 15.80
CA HIS A 236 3.66 -17.92 15.06
C HIS A 236 4.66 -17.90 13.89
N ALA A 237 4.81 -16.76 13.22
CA ALA A 237 5.77 -16.59 12.14
C ALA A 237 7.23 -16.72 12.62
N GLY A 238 7.49 -16.45 13.90
CA GLY A 238 8.80 -16.61 14.52
C GLY A 238 9.81 -15.55 14.09
N VAL A 239 9.32 -14.33 13.79
CA VAL A 239 10.16 -13.19 13.37
C VAL A 239 10.40 -12.23 14.53
N THR A 240 11.48 -11.47 14.48
CA THR A 240 11.74 -10.38 15.43
C THR A 240 10.86 -9.17 15.10
N PHE A 241 10.23 -8.59 16.12
CA PHE A 241 9.42 -7.38 15.99
C PHE A 241 9.33 -6.63 17.32
N GLU A 242 8.93 -5.37 17.25
CA GLU A 242 8.56 -4.56 18.40
C GLU A 242 7.05 -4.30 18.36
N SER A 243 6.45 -3.98 19.50
CA SER A 243 5.06 -3.57 19.59
C SER A 243 4.95 -2.15 20.12
N TYR A 244 3.84 -1.48 19.83
CA TYR A 244 3.59 -0.14 20.34
C TYR A 244 2.10 0.16 20.48
N THR A 245 1.76 1.14 21.33
CA THR A 245 0.39 1.65 21.48
C THR A 245 0.39 3.16 21.49
N TYR A 246 -0.59 3.79 20.81
CA TYR A 246 -0.76 5.24 20.86
C TYR A 246 -1.57 5.68 22.09
N GLY A 247 -1.24 6.86 22.60
CA GLY A 247 -2.14 7.64 23.44
C GLY A 247 -1.53 8.12 24.74
N THR A 248 -1.96 9.29 25.18
CA THR A 248 -1.67 9.86 26.51
C THR A 248 -2.94 10.11 27.31
N LYS A 249 -4.11 9.96 26.68
CA LYS A 249 -5.42 10.30 27.24
C LYS A 249 -6.04 9.13 27.99
N ARG A 250 -7.11 9.42 28.75
CA ARG A 250 -7.79 8.45 29.62
C ARG A 250 -8.63 7.44 28.84
N ASP A 251 -9.16 7.84 27.68
CA ASP A 251 -9.91 7.00 26.74
C ASP A 251 -9.11 5.78 26.23
N THR A 252 -7.79 5.93 26.13
CA THR A 252 -6.85 4.92 25.66
C THR A 252 -6.13 4.19 26.80
N ALA A 253 -6.49 4.47 28.07
CA ALA A 253 -5.81 3.90 29.23
C ALA A 253 -5.95 2.37 29.31
N VAL A 254 -7.13 1.84 28.96
CA VAL A 254 -7.39 0.39 28.94
C VAL A 254 -6.55 -0.28 27.85
N ASP A 255 -6.55 0.27 26.63
CA ASP A 255 -5.75 -0.26 25.53
C ASP A 255 -4.26 -0.30 25.87
N ARG A 256 -3.72 0.79 26.45
CA ARG A 256 -2.31 0.85 26.86
C ARG A 256 -1.96 -0.16 27.93
N ALA A 257 -2.76 -0.25 28.99
CA ALA A 257 -2.51 -1.16 30.09
C ALA A 257 -2.56 -2.62 29.61
N PHE A 258 -3.57 -2.94 28.79
CA PHE A 258 -3.73 -4.27 28.22
C PHE A 258 -2.60 -4.63 27.25
N ALA A 259 -2.25 -3.72 26.32
CA ALA A 259 -1.19 -3.96 25.36
C ALA A 259 0.18 -4.14 26.02
N LEU A 260 0.48 -3.35 27.06
CA LEU A 260 1.71 -3.49 27.85
C LEU A 260 1.78 -4.84 28.57
N ASP A 261 0.69 -5.24 29.23
CA ASP A 261 0.62 -6.53 29.92
C ASP A 261 0.75 -7.70 28.93
N LEU A 262 0.02 -7.64 27.81
CA LEU A 262 0.08 -8.68 26.78
C LEU A 262 1.47 -8.79 26.13
N ALA A 263 2.11 -7.65 25.81
CA ALA A 263 3.47 -7.66 25.27
C ALA A 263 4.48 -8.26 26.27
N LYS A 264 4.32 -7.95 27.57
CA LYS A 264 5.14 -8.55 28.64
C LYS A 264 4.94 -10.06 28.73
N GLN A 265 3.69 -10.54 28.68
CA GLN A 265 3.38 -11.98 28.67
C GLN A 265 3.98 -12.68 27.44
N ALA A 266 3.96 -12.02 26.28
CA ALA A 266 4.51 -12.54 25.03
C ALA A 266 6.04 -12.39 24.92
N GLY A 267 6.70 -11.68 25.84
CA GLY A 267 8.14 -11.41 25.78
C GLY A 267 8.57 -10.47 24.66
N VAL A 268 7.71 -9.54 24.24
CA VAL A 268 7.94 -8.64 23.10
C VAL A 268 8.24 -7.22 23.59
N PRO A 269 9.23 -6.50 23.02
CA PRO A 269 9.44 -5.09 23.33
C PRO A 269 8.19 -4.25 23.07
N HIS A 270 7.84 -3.33 23.98
CA HIS A 270 6.66 -2.48 23.85
C HIS A 270 6.97 -1.01 24.12
N THR A 271 6.53 -0.13 23.22
CA THR A 271 6.71 1.32 23.33
C THR A 271 5.38 2.05 23.34
N LEU A 272 5.20 2.99 24.27
CA LEU A 272 4.07 3.91 24.25
C LEU A 272 4.41 5.13 23.40
N ILE A 273 3.62 5.40 22.36
CA ILE A 273 3.80 6.58 21.51
C ILE A 273 2.82 7.66 21.94
N PRO A 274 3.30 8.84 22.39
CA PRO A 274 2.41 9.92 22.79
C PRO A 274 1.62 10.47 21.61
N ASN A 275 0.44 11.02 21.87
CA ASN A 275 -0.37 11.63 20.80
C ASN A 275 0.39 12.84 20.22
N PRO A 276 0.54 12.94 18.88
CA PRO A 276 1.11 14.14 18.27
C PRO A 276 0.20 15.34 18.61
N GLY A 277 0.77 16.31 19.32
CA GLY A 277 0.05 17.46 19.89
C GLY A 277 0.22 17.63 21.41
N THR A 278 0.70 16.61 22.13
CA THR A 278 1.13 16.74 23.54
C THR A 278 2.65 16.66 23.61
N ALA A 279 3.35 17.69 23.15
CA ALA A 279 4.78 17.83 23.39
C ALA A 279 5.03 18.30 24.84
N GLU A 280 4.65 17.48 25.82
CA GLU A 280 5.19 17.52 27.18
C GLU A 280 5.32 16.06 27.66
N GLY A 281 6.57 15.63 27.90
CA GLY A 281 6.85 14.38 28.61
C GLY A 281 7.16 13.17 27.73
N LEU A 282 8.32 13.17 27.07
CA LEU A 282 9.08 11.92 26.93
C LEU A 282 9.55 11.55 28.34
N VAL A 283 8.83 10.67 29.02
CA VAL A 283 9.32 10.01 30.24
C VAL A 283 9.76 8.61 29.84
N ASP A 284 11.07 8.43 29.84
CA ASP A 284 11.73 7.14 29.66
C ASP A 284 11.44 6.30 30.92
N PHE A 285 10.63 5.25 30.78
CA PHE A 285 10.40 4.28 31.85
C PHE A 285 11.30 3.06 31.66
N THR A 286 12.61 3.29 31.68
CA THR A 286 13.59 2.27 32.05
C THR A 286 14.23 2.66 33.37
N THR A 287 13.57 2.33 34.48
CA THR A 287 14.16 2.01 35.80
C THR A 287 13.05 1.79 36.83
N GLY A 288 12.99 0.59 37.40
CA GLY A 288 12.04 0.18 38.43
C GLY A 288 11.84 -1.33 38.44
#